data_AF-A0A5J5B4X4-F1
#
_entry.id   AF-A0A5J5B4X4-F1
#
_cell.length_a   1.000
_cell.length_b   1.000
_cell.length_c   1.000
_cell.angle_alpha   90.00
_cell.angle_beta   90.00
_cell.angle_gamma   90.00
#
_symmetry.space_group_name_H-M   'P 1'
#
loop_
_entity.id
_entity.type
_entity.pdbx_description
1 polymer ?
#
loop_
_entity_poly.entity_id
_entity_poly.type
_entity_poly.pdbx_seq_one_letter_code
_entity_poly.pdbx_strand_id
1 'polypeptide(L)'
;MEDHGATEVPQLAPQLNVEESVYDKLQESRTSVEEIVAKMLALKNEGKPKSELREHVMQMLLNFVALRQANRSILLHEDHVKAETKCAKVPVDFTTLQLNNLMYEKNYYVKAIRACKDFKSKYADIELVPKEEFFRDAPEEIKVSVISNDSAHNLMLKMLNFELYQRKELCKLHEKLGQQKKSLLEIIANRKKFLSSLPSNLKSLKKASSPVQNQLGVLHTKKLKQHHSAELLPPPLYVIYSQFIAQKEAFGENIDMEIIGSVKDAQANAHRQANKDCW
;
A
#
# COMPACT_ATOMS: atom_id res chain seq x y z
N MET A 1 -25.95 33.63 9.40
CA MET A 1 -27.16 34.21 8.78
C MET A 1 -28.11 33.05 8.57
N GLU A 2 -28.80 32.73 9.65
CA GLU A 2 -29.86 31.72 9.69
C GLU A 2 -31.12 32.43 9.21
N ASP A 3 -31.56 32.13 7.99
CA ASP A 3 -32.83 32.60 7.48
C ASP A 3 -33.88 31.54 7.81
N HIS A 4 -34.68 31.82 8.82
CA HIS A 4 -35.82 31.03 9.22
C HIS A 4 -36.90 31.14 8.16
N GLY A 5 -36.89 30.19 7.22
CA GLY A 5 -38.04 29.94 6.34
C GLY A 5 -39.23 29.47 7.16
N ALA A 6 -40.03 30.43 7.63
CA ALA A 6 -41.35 30.21 8.21
C ALA A 6 -42.22 29.50 7.16
N THR A 7 -42.28 28.17 7.25
CA THR A 7 -43.27 27.38 6.53
C THR A 7 -44.55 27.53 7.32
N GLU A 8 -45.39 28.50 6.92
CA GLU A 8 -46.78 28.57 7.35
C GLU A 8 -47.44 27.23 7.05
N VAL A 9 -47.73 26.48 8.10
CA VAL A 9 -48.57 25.29 8.05
C VAL A 9 -49.97 25.77 7.67
N PRO A 10 -50.55 25.33 6.54
CA PRO A 10 -51.95 25.63 6.26
C PRO A 10 -52.80 25.03 7.39
N GLN A 11 -53.44 25.90 8.17
CA GLN A 11 -54.40 25.55 9.21
C GLN A 11 -55.50 24.69 8.61
N LEU A 12 -55.40 23.39 8.84
CA LEU A 12 -56.41 22.40 8.46
C LEU A 12 -57.54 22.43 9.52
N ALA A 13 -58.40 23.45 9.51
CA ALA A 13 -59.75 23.40 10.11
C ALA A 13 -60.56 24.63 9.69
N PRO A 14 -61.64 24.44 8.91
CA PRO A 14 -62.99 24.44 9.50
C PRO A 14 -63.96 23.38 8.92
N GLN A 15 -63.47 22.28 8.33
CA GLN A 15 -64.33 21.35 7.57
C GLN A 15 -65.19 20.41 8.43
N LEU A 16 -64.73 20.06 9.64
CA LEU A 16 -65.40 19.10 10.52
C LEU A 16 -66.82 19.55 10.96
N ASN A 17 -67.00 20.84 11.21
CA ASN A 17 -68.31 21.41 11.63
C ASN A 17 -69.36 21.42 10.50
N VAL A 18 -68.92 21.47 9.24
CA VAL A 18 -69.83 21.48 8.10
C VAL A 18 -70.25 20.05 7.74
N GLU A 19 -69.34 19.10 7.89
CA GLU A 19 -69.62 17.67 7.67
C GLU A 19 -70.67 17.15 8.64
N GLU A 20 -70.49 17.37 9.96
CA GLU A 20 -71.49 17.00 10.97
C GLU A 20 -72.86 17.59 10.62
N SER A 21 -72.92 18.88 10.25
CA SER A 21 -74.18 19.55 9.90
C SER A 21 -74.90 18.95 8.67
N VAL A 22 -74.18 18.45 7.67
CA VAL A 22 -74.81 17.87 6.46
C VAL A 22 -75.30 16.45 6.71
N TYR A 23 -74.54 15.65 7.48
CA TYR A 23 -74.94 14.30 7.88
C TYR A 23 -76.10 14.32 8.90
N ASP A 24 -76.14 15.32 9.79
CA ASP A 24 -77.25 15.53 10.71
C ASP A 24 -78.55 15.84 9.96
N LYS A 25 -78.51 16.73 8.96
CA LYS A 25 -79.67 17.03 8.09
C LYS A 25 -80.16 15.81 7.31
N LEU A 26 -79.23 14.95 6.87
CA LEU A 26 -79.58 13.69 6.24
C LEU A 26 -80.29 12.76 7.23
N GLN A 27 -79.77 12.65 8.44
CA GLN A 27 -80.34 11.83 9.51
C GLN A 27 -81.73 12.31 9.93
N GLU A 28 -81.92 13.62 10.10
CA GLU A 28 -83.22 14.25 10.39
C GLU A 28 -84.23 14.01 9.26
N SER A 29 -83.82 14.15 8.00
CA SER A 29 -84.69 13.87 6.86
C SER A 29 -85.10 12.40 6.79
N ARG A 30 -84.18 11.49 7.15
CA ARG A 30 -84.43 10.04 7.18
C ARG A 30 -85.43 9.67 8.28
N THR A 31 -85.22 10.12 9.51
CA THR A 31 -86.13 9.83 10.63
C THR A 31 -87.52 10.40 10.37
N SER A 32 -87.61 11.61 9.80
CA SER A 32 -88.87 12.22 9.39
C SER A 32 -89.61 11.40 8.32
N VAL A 33 -88.90 10.83 7.33
CA VAL A 33 -89.51 9.91 6.34
C VAL A 33 -90.00 8.62 7.01
N GLU A 34 -89.20 8.00 7.87
CA GLU A 34 -89.56 6.78 8.60
C GLU A 34 -90.82 6.99 9.46
N GLU A 35 -90.92 8.13 10.16
CA GLU A 35 -92.09 8.51 10.95
C GLU A 35 -93.35 8.74 10.11
N ILE A 36 -93.24 9.45 9.00
CA ILE A 36 -94.39 9.71 8.11
C ILE A 36 -94.88 8.42 7.46
N VAL A 37 -93.96 7.53 7.05
CA VAL A 37 -94.32 6.22 6.50
C VAL A 37 -95.02 5.36 7.56
N ALA A 38 -94.54 5.36 8.80
CA ALA A 38 -95.21 4.68 9.91
C ALA A 38 -96.64 5.22 10.15
N LYS A 39 -96.82 6.55 10.11
CA LYS A 39 -98.13 7.22 10.22
C LYS A 39 -99.06 6.86 9.05
N MET A 40 -98.56 6.86 7.81
CA MET A 40 -99.35 6.44 6.63
C MET A 40 -99.80 4.97 6.71
N LEU A 41 -98.94 4.07 7.21
CA LEU A 41 -99.28 2.66 7.39
C LEU A 41 -100.35 2.46 8.48
N ALA A 42 -100.25 3.19 9.60
CA ALA A 42 -101.26 3.16 10.65
C ALA A 42 -102.63 3.66 10.14
N LEU A 43 -102.65 4.80 9.43
CA LEU A 43 -103.88 5.37 8.84
C LEU A 43 -104.53 4.44 7.81
N LYS A 44 -103.73 3.70 7.03
CA LYS A 44 -104.21 2.69 6.07
C LYS A 44 -104.88 1.51 6.78
N ASN A 45 -104.37 1.09 7.94
CA ASN A 45 -104.94 -0.01 8.72
C ASN A 45 -106.23 0.40 9.47
N GLU A 46 -106.41 1.69 9.77
CA GLU A 46 -107.55 2.23 10.53
C GLU A 46 -108.72 2.74 9.67
N GLY A 47 -108.60 2.76 8.33
CA GLY A 47 -109.70 3.10 7.41
C GLY A 47 -110.12 4.59 7.38
N LYS A 48 -109.21 5.50 7.71
CA LYS A 48 -109.43 6.96 7.84
C LYS A 48 -109.54 7.72 6.49
N PRO A 49 -110.08 8.98 6.47
CA PRO A 49 -110.44 9.68 5.23
C PRO A 49 -109.25 10.06 4.33
N LYS A 50 -109.48 10.05 3.00
CA LYS A 50 -108.47 10.32 1.95
C LYS A 50 -107.76 11.69 2.02
N SER A 51 -108.27 12.64 2.81
CA SER A 51 -107.69 13.98 2.96
C SER A 51 -106.41 13.99 3.79
N GLU A 52 -106.38 13.25 4.92
CA GLU A 52 -105.20 13.13 5.80
C GLU A 52 -104.06 12.38 5.09
N LEU A 53 -104.41 11.39 4.26
CA LEU A 53 -103.45 10.69 3.41
C LEU A 53 -102.77 11.64 2.41
N ARG A 54 -103.51 12.59 1.82
CA ARG A 54 -102.96 13.56 0.86
C ARG A 54 -101.97 14.51 1.51
N GLU A 55 -102.20 14.90 2.76
CA GLU A 55 -101.30 15.75 3.54
C GLU A 55 -99.99 15.02 3.87
N HIS A 56 -100.06 13.77 4.33
CA HIS A 56 -98.86 12.97 4.58
C HIS A 56 -98.07 12.65 3.30
N VAL A 57 -98.76 12.42 2.17
CA VAL A 57 -98.10 12.27 0.86
C VAL A 57 -97.36 13.55 0.47
N MET A 58 -97.94 14.73 0.72
CA MET A 58 -97.26 16.01 0.48
C MET A 58 -96.03 16.20 1.36
N GLN A 59 -96.12 15.86 2.66
CA GLN A 59 -94.99 15.91 3.59
C GLN A 59 -93.86 14.93 3.17
N MET A 60 -94.21 13.73 2.71
CA MET A 60 -93.25 12.77 2.18
C MET A 60 -92.54 13.28 0.91
N LEU A 61 -93.28 13.90 -0.01
CA LEU A 61 -92.69 14.51 -1.21
C LEU A 61 -91.72 15.65 -0.86
N LEU A 62 -92.05 16.47 0.13
CA LEU A 62 -91.14 17.52 0.63
C LEU A 62 -89.87 16.91 1.25
N ASN A 63 -90.00 15.84 2.05
CA ASN A 63 -88.85 15.14 2.60
C ASN A 63 -87.96 14.50 1.51
N PHE A 64 -88.54 13.97 0.43
CA PHE A 64 -87.76 13.47 -0.71
C PHE A 64 -86.97 14.57 -1.43
N VAL A 65 -87.54 15.77 -1.53
CA VAL A 65 -86.82 16.93 -2.07
C VAL A 65 -85.67 17.32 -1.13
N ALA A 66 -85.91 17.34 0.19
CA ALA A 66 -84.88 17.59 1.19
C ALA A 66 -83.75 16.54 1.14
N LEU A 67 -84.09 15.26 0.98
CA LEU A 67 -83.13 14.16 0.84
C LEU A 67 -82.28 14.30 -0.44
N ARG A 68 -82.90 14.66 -1.57
CA ARG A 68 -82.18 14.93 -2.82
C ARG A 68 -81.25 16.13 -2.69
N GLN A 69 -81.68 17.17 -1.98
CA GLN A 69 -80.87 18.34 -1.70
C GLN A 69 -79.67 17.98 -0.81
N ALA A 70 -79.88 17.24 0.28
CA ALA A 70 -78.81 16.75 1.16
C ALA A 70 -77.80 15.89 0.39
N ASN A 71 -78.26 14.93 -0.43
CA ASN A 71 -77.40 14.10 -1.27
C ASN A 71 -76.57 14.93 -2.25
N ARG A 72 -77.16 15.95 -2.88
CA ARG A 72 -76.43 16.88 -3.75
C ARG A 72 -75.37 17.67 -2.97
N SER A 73 -75.69 18.14 -1.77
CA SER A 73 -74.74 18.85 -0.91
C SER A 73 -73.56 17.96 -0.51
N ILE A 74 -73.81 16.68 -0.18
CA ILE A 74 -72.74 15.70 0.13
C ILE A 74 -71.83 15.49 -1.08
N LEU A 75 -72.39 15.24 -2.26
CA LEU A 75 -71.60 15.01 -3.48
C LEU A 75 -70.74 16.22 -3.85
N LEU A 76 -71.28 17.44 -3.72
CA LEU A 76 -70.52 18.67 -3.96
C LEU A 76 -69.40 18.87 -2.94
N HIS A 77 -69.65 18.52 -1.67
CA HIS A 77 -68.63 18.56 -0.62
C HIS A 77 -67.53 17.52 -0.88
N GLU A 78 -67.89 16.29 -1.25
CA GLU A 78 -66.93 15.24 -1.61
C GLU A 78 -66.03 15.69 -2.78
N ASP A 79 -66.61 16.25 -3.84
CA ASP A 79 -65.86 16.79 -4.97
C ASP A 79 -64.94 17.95 -4.55
N HIS A 80 -65.38 18.81 -3.62
CA HIS A 80 -64.57 19.88 -3.06
C HIS A 80 -63.36 19.34 -2.28
N VAL A 81 -63.58 18.44 -1.31
CA VAL A 81 -62.51 17.82 -0.50
C VAL A 81 -61.52 17.08 -1.39
N LYS A 82 -62.01 16.38 -2.42
CA LYS A 82 -61.17 15.67 -3.39
C LYS A 82 -60.33 16.62 -4.24
N ALA A 83 -60.88 17.76 -4.65
CA ALA A 83 -60.13 18.78 -5.38
C ALA A 83 -59.05 19.41 -4.49
N GLU A 84 -59.39 19.78 -3.26
CA GLU A 84 -58.45 20.35 -2.30
C GLU A 84 -57.32 19.37 -1.97
N THR A 85 -57.64 18.11 -1.72
CA THR A 85 -56.63 17.06 -1.44
C THR A 85 -55.71 16.86 -2.64
N LYS A 86 -56.24 16.89 -3.87
CA LYS A 86 -55.42 16.81 -5.09
C LYS A 86 -54.50 18.03 -5.23
N CYS A 87 -55.01 19.23 -4.98
CA CYS A 87 -54.23 20.46 -5.00
C CYS A 87 -53.11 20.44 -3.95
N ALA A 88 -53.39 19.95 -2.74
CA ALA A 88 -52.39 19.81 -1.68
C ALA A 88 -51.35 18.72 -1.97
N LYS A 89 -51.73 17.65 -2.70
CA LYS A 89 -50.81 16.57 -3.09
C LYS A 89 -49.73 17.02 -4.08
N VAL A 90 -50.07 17.87 -5.06
CA VAL A 90 -49.12 18.33 -6.11
C VAL A 90 -47.82 18.94 -5.54
N PRO A 91 -47.85 19.92 -4.62
CA PRO A 91 -46.62 20.48 -4.05
C PRO A 91 -45.85 19.46 -3.20
N VAL A 92 -46.54 18.52 -2.54
CA VAL A 92 -45.89 17.44 -1.78
C VAL A 92 -45.14 16.49 -2.71
N ASP A 93 -45.74 16.08 -3.83
CA ASP A 93 -45.08 15.24 -4.83
C ASP A 93 -43.88 15.96 -5.44
N PHE A 94 -44.02 17.26 -5.73
CA PHE A 94 -42.94 18.08 -6.27
C PHE A 94 -41.75 18.20 -5.31
N THR A 95 -42.01 18.53 -4.04
CA THR A 95 -40.96 18.63 -3.01
C THR A 95 -40.31 17.29 -2.72
N THR A 96 -41.08 16.19 -2.77
CA THR A 96 -40.54 14.82 -2.65
C THR A 96 -39.60 14.49 -3.80
N LEU A 97 -39.92 14.90 -5.02
CA LEU A 97 -39.03 14.73 -6.18
C LEU A 97 -37.73 15.54 -6.02
N GLN A 98 -37.82 16.78 -5.56
CA GLN A 98 -36.64 17.60 -5.26
C GLN A 98 -35.76 16.96 -4.19
N LEU A 99 -36.35 16.45 -3.12
CA LEU A 99 -35.63 15.74 -2.06
C LEU A 99 -34.91 14.50 -2.63
N ASN A 100 -35.57 13.71 -3.47
CA ASN A 100 -34.95 12.56 -4.12
C ASN A 100 -33.75 12.97 -4.98
N ASN A 101 -33.86 14.04 -5.78
CA ASN A 101 -32.76 14.56 -6.59
C ASN A 101 -31.56 14.96 -5.71
N LEU A 102 -31.80 15.72 -4.63
CA LEU A 102 -30.75 16.13 -3.69
C LEU A 102 -30.12 14.93 -2.97
N MET A 103 -30.90 13.91 -2.65
CA MET A 103 -30.39 12.67 -2.04
C MET A 103 -29.47 11.91 -3.01
N TYR A 104 -29.80 11.86 -4.30
CA TYR A 104 -28.92 11.29 -5.32
C TYR A 104 -27.61 12.06 -5.43
N GLU A 105 -27.69 13.39 -5.49
CA GLU A 105 -26.51 14.26 -5.57
C GLU A 105 -25.60 14.12 -4.34
N LYS A 106 -26.19 14.16 -3.14
CA LYS A 106 -25.46 13.89 -1.89
C LYS A 106 -24.76 12.53 -1.94
N ASN A 107 -25.47 11.47 -2.34
CA ASN A 107 -24.90 10.13 -2.40
C ASN A 107 -23.78 10.03 -3.43
N TYR A 108 -23.90 10.72 -4.57
CA TYR A 108 -22.84 10.84 -5.56
C TYR A 108 -21.59 11.49 -4.95
N TYR A 109 -21.73 12.65 -4.31
CA TYR A 109 -20.59 13.33 -3.68
C TYR A 109 -19.97 12.54 -2.53
N VAL A 110 -20.77 11.86 -1.71
CA VAL A 110 -20.25 10.99 -0.66
C VAL A 110 -19.42 9.85 -1.24
N LYS A 111 -19.86 9.25 -2.36
CA LYS A 111 -19.10 8.23 -3.08
C LYS A 111 -17.81 8.81 -3.67
N ALA A 112 -17.87 9.99 -4.29
CA ALA A 112 -16.69 10.66 -4.84
C ALA A 112 -15.67 11.01 -3.74
N ILE A 113 -16.11 11.57 -2.61
CA ILE A 113 -15.27 11.87 -1.45
C ILE A 113 -14.63 10.59 -0.91
N ARG A 114 -15.39 9.49 -0.82
CA ARG A 114 -14.85 8.19 -0.39
C ARG A 114 -13.77 7.70 -1.35
N ALA A 115 -14.02 7.75 -2.66
CA ALA A 115 -13.02 7.39 -3.66
C ALA A 115 -11.74 8.24 -3.56
N CYS A 116 -11.87 9.54 -3.31
CA CYS A 116 -10.74 10.42 -3.05
C CYS A 116 -10.00 10.10 -1.75
N LYS A 117 -10.71 9.72 -0.68
CA LYS A 117 -10.11 9.33 0.61
C LYS A 117 -9.45 7.95 0.59
N ASP A 118 -10.00 7.03 -0.19
CA ASP A 118 -9.45 5.69 -0.40
C ASP A 118 -8.21 5.70 -1.30
N PHE A 119 -7.87 6.85 -1.87
CA PHE A 119 -6.62 7.04 -2.58
C PHE A 119 -5.42 6.88 -1.63
N LYS A 120 -4.86 5.68 -1.63
CA LYS A 120 -3.58 5.39 -0.97
C LYS A 120 -2.45 5.78 -1.91
N SER A 121 -1.79 6.89 -1.61
CA SER A 121 -0.50 7.20 -2.23
C SER A 121 0.53 6.13 -1.82
N LYS A 122 1.42 5.75 -2.73
CA LYS A 122 2.58 4.86 -2.45
C LYS A 122 3.46 5.38 -1.31
N TYR A 123 3.30 6.65 -0.95
CA TYR A 123 3.97 7.32 0.15
C TYR A 123 3.68 6.74 1.54
N ALA A 124 2.51 6.15 1.74
CA ALA A 124 2.07 5.70 3.07
C ALA A 124 2.93 4.56 3.66
N ASP A 125 3.57 3.77 2.80
CA ASP A 125 4.34 2.58 3.19
C ASP A 125 5.86 2.82 3.20
N ILE A 126 6.32 4.05 2.96
CA ILE A 126 7.75 4.36 2.90
C ILE A 126 8.26 4.60 4.31
N GLU A 127 9.13 3.71 4.78
CA GLU A 127 9.93 3.94 5.99
C GLU A 127 10.87 5.12 5.76
N LEU A 128 10.69 6.17 6.57
CA LEU A 128 11.51 7.37 6.55
C LEU A 128 12.46 7.39 7.73
N VAL A 129 13.55 8.13 7.58
CA VAL A 129 14.49 8.40 8.66
C VAL A 129 13.75 8.99 9.86
N PRO A 130 13.97 8.49 11.09
CA PRO A 130 13.37 9.04 12.30
C PRO A 130 13.61 10.55 12.42
N LYS A 131 12.66 11.25 13.04
CA LYS A 131 12.73 12.71 13.16
C LYS A 131 13.97 13.16 13.94
N GLU A 132 14.37 12.36 14.92
CA GLU A 132 15.52 12.58 15.78
C GLU A 132 16.82 12.61 14.97
N GLU A 133 16.97 11.68 14.04
CA GLU A 133 18.13 11.60 13.15
C GLU A 133 18.11 12.75 12.12
N PHE A 134 16.93 13.10 11.60
CA PHE A 134 16.78 14.26 10.73
C PHE A 134 17.24 15.56 11.40
N PHE A 135 16.82 15.84 12.64
CA PHE A 135 17.24 17.08 13.31
C PHE A 135 18.73 17.13 13.65
N ARG A 136 19.35 15.96 13.90
CA ARG A 136 20.78 15.84 14.18
C ARG A 136 21.64 16.01 12.93
N ASP A 137 21.32 15.27 11.87
CA ASP A 137 22.23 15.07 10.74
C ASP A 137 21.86 15.90 9.50
N ALA A 138 20.66 16.49 9.44
CA ALA A 138 20.27 17.28 8.28
C ALA A 138 21.08 18.58 8.15
N PRO A 139 21.53 18.93 6.94
CA PRO A 139 22.11 20.24 6.64
C PRO A 139 21.14 21.39 6.96
N GLU A 140 21.68 22.51 7.46
CA GLU A 140 20.88 23.69 7.83
C GLU A 140 20.11 24.29 6.64
N GLU A 141 20.66 24.19 5.43
CA GLU A 141 19.99 24.59 4.19
C GLU A 141 18.63 23.89 3.99
N ILE A 142 18.55 22.60 4.35
CA ILE A 142 17.32 21.82 4.25
C ILE A 142 16.39 22.13 5.42
N LYS A 143 16.93 22.32 6.63
CA LYS A 143 16.14 22.66 7.83
C LYS A 143 15.45 24.02 7.73
N VAL A 144 16.12 25.02 7.17
CA VAL A 144 15.63 26.41 7.07
C VAL A 144 14.67 26.61 5.90
N SER A 145 14.71 25.75 4.87
CA SER A 145 13.81 25.85 3.72
C SER A 145 12.32 25.90 4.12
N VAL A 146 11.49 26.73 3.47
CA VAL A 146 10.04 26.71 3.69
C VAL A 146 9.38 26.32 2.37
N ILE A 147 8.83 25.11 2.33
CA ILE A 147 8.29 24.50 1.11
C ILE A 147 6.76 24.58 1.07
N SER A 148 6.11 24.53 2.23
CA SER A 148 4.65 24.63 2.37
C SER A 148 4.23 25.47 3.59
N ASN A 149 3.03 26.02 3.54
CA ASN A 149 2.44 26.80 4.62
C ASN A 149 1.95 25.94 5.79
N ASP A 150 1.63 24.66 5.55
CA ASP A 150 1.29 23.71 6.62
C ASP A 150 2.57 23.16 7.27
N SER A 151 2.71 23.35 8.59
CA SER A 151 3.88 22.94 9.36
C SER A 151 4.14 21.43 9.29
N ALA A 152 3.09 20.60 9.36
CA ALA A 152 3.24 19.15 9.34
C ALA A 152 3.67 18.65 7.96
N HIS A 153 3.01 19.14 6.91
CA HIS A 153 3.38 18.82 5.53
C HIS A 153 4.77 19.35 5.16
N ASN A 154 5.13 20.56 5.60
CA ASN A 154 6.44 21.16 5.39
C ASN A 154 7.56 20.32 6.03
N LEU A 155 7.38 19.88 7.28
CA LEU A 155 8.31 18.98 7.96
C LEU A 155 8.50 17.69 7.14
N MET A 156 7.41 17.12 6.63
CA MET A 156 7.46 15.89 5.84
C MET A 156 8.27 16.07 4.54
N LEU A 157 8.06 17.19 3.83
CA LEU A 157 8.83 17.53 2.63
C LEU A 157 10.32 17.74 2.92
N LYS A 158 10.65 18.34 4.06
CA LYS A 158 12.05 18.49 4.51
C LYS A 158 12.72 17.15 4.76
N MET A 159 12.04 16.25 5.46
CA MET A 159 12.53 14.89 5.72
C MET A 159 12.77 14.13 4.40
N LEU A 160 11.87 14.25 3.43
CA LEU A 160 12.06 13.65 2.11
C LEU A 160 13.24 14.21 1.33
N ASN A 161 13.42 15.53 1.37
CA ASN A 161 14.55 16.17 0.71
C ASN A 161 15.89 15.75 1.34
N PHE A 162 15.91 15.59 2.66
CA PHE A 162 17.08 15.06 3.36
C PHE A 162 17.39 13.61 2.97
N GLU A 163 16.38 12.75 2.91
CA GLU A 163 16.54 11.36 2.47
C GLU A 163 17.05 11.29 1.01
N LEU A 164 16.50 12.12 0.13
CA LEU A 164 16.94 12.22 -1.25
C LEU A 164 18.40 12.71 -1.34
N TYR A 165 18.78 13.69 -0.52
CA TYR A 165 20.15 14.15 -0.42
C TYR A 165 21.09 13.02 0.02
N GLN A 166 20.75 12.30 1.09
CA GLN A 166 21.53 11.16 1.57
C GLN A 166 21.70 10.09 0.49
N ARG A 167 20.62 9.70 -0.19
CA ARG A 167 20.68 8.70 -1.28
C ARG A 167 21.58 9.14 -2.42
N LYS A 168 21.56 10.42 -2.79
CA LYS A 168 22.48 10.97 -3.81
C LYS A 168 23.94 10.88 -3.37
N GLU A 169 24.24 11.24 -2.14
CA GLU A 169 25.61 11.15 -1.61
C GLU A 169 26.10 9.70 -1.51
N LEU A 170 25.23 8.78 -1.08
CA LEU A 170 25.53 7.35 -1.05
C LEU A 170 25.78 6.78 -2.45
N CYS A 171 25.01 7.17 -3.46
CA CYS A 171 25.26 6.76 -4.85
C CYS A 171 26.63 7.25 -5.35
N LYS A 172 26.98 8.52 -5.10
CA LYS A 172 28.30 9.06 -5.47
C LYS A 172 29.44 8.30 -4.78
N LEU A 173 29.28 8.02 -3.49
CA LEU A 173 30.26 7.25 -2.73
C LEU A 173 30.41 5.82 -3.28
N HIS A 174 29.28 5.16 -3.58
CA HIS A 174 29.27 3.83 -4.16
C HIS A 174 29.97 3.79 -5.52
N GLU A 175 29.72 4.77 -6.40
CA GLU A 175 30.42 4.89 -7.69
C GLU A 175 31.93 5.07 -7.50
N LYS A 176 32.35 5.95 -6.59
CA LYS A 176 33.77 6.19 -6.27
C LYS A 176 34.45 4.92 -5.75
N LEU A 177 33.82 4.22 -4.80
CA LEU A 177 34.33 2.95 -4.27
C LEU A 177 34.34 1.85 -5.35
N GLY A 178 33.35 1.83 -6.23
CA GLY A 178 33.31 0.92 -7.38
C GLY A 178 34.46 1.14 -8.35
N GLN A 179 34.83 2.40 -8.63
CA GLN A 179 35.99 2.74 -9.44
C GLN A 179 37.31 2.33 -8.76
N GLN A 180 37.45 2.61 -7.46
CA GLN A 180 38.62 2.18 -6.69
C GLN A 180 38.77 0.65 -6.66
N LYS A 181 37.66 -0.08 -6.50
CA LYS A 181 37.67 -1.54 -6.57
C LYS A 181 38.14 -2.03 -7.95
N LYS A 182 37.65 -1.44 -9.04
CA LYS A 182 38.07 -1.80 -10.41
C LYS A 182 39.55 -1.55 -10.63
N SER A 183 40.08 -0.38 -10.22
CA SER A 183 41.50 -0.07 -10.39
C SER A 183 42.40 -1.00 -9.56
N LEU A 184 42.01 -1.31 -8.33
CA LEU A 184 42.75 -2.28 -7.50
C LEU A 184 42.74 -3.69 -8.10
N LEU A 185 41.60 -4.14 -8.64
CA LEU A 185 41.50 -5.43 -9.32
C LEU A 185 42.40 -5.48 -10.56
N GLU A 186 42.51 -4.40 -11.32
CA GLU A 186 43.42 -4.30 -12.46
C GLU A 186 44.89 -4.37 -12.02
N ILE A 187 45.28 -3.64 -10.97
CA ILE A 187 46.62 -3.70 -10.39
C ILE A 187 46.95 -5.13 -9.94
N ILE A 188 46.02 -5.80 -9.25
CA ILE A 188 46.18 -7.18 -8.82
C ILE A 188 46.33 -8.11 -10.04
N ALA A 189 45.51 -7.95 -11.07
CA ALA A 189 45.59 -8.75 -12.29
C ALA A 189 46.94 -8.56 -13.00
N ASN A 190 47.43 -7.33 -13.10
CA ASN A 190 48.72 -7.02 -13.71
C ASN A 190 49.88 -7.60 -12.90
N ARG A 191 49.85 -7.48 -11.56
CA ARG A 191 50.83 -8.12 -10.68
C ARG A 191 50.79 -9.64 -10.81
N LYS A 192 49.60 -10.25 -10.88
CA LYS A 192 49.44 -11.70 -11.07
C LYS A 192 49.99 -12.15 -12.42
N LYS A 193 49.74 -11.39 -13.50
CA LYS A 193 50.33 -11.64 -14.84
C LYS A 193 51.86 -11.58 -14.79
N PHE A 194 52.43 -10.54 -14.15
CA PHE A 194 53.88 -10.42 -13.96
C PHE A 194 54.47 -11.60 -13.15
N LEU A 195 53.86 -11.95 -12.03
CA LEU A 195 54.28 -13.09 -11.22
C LEU A 195 54.17 -14.42 -11.99
N SER A 196 53.17 -14.57 -12.86
CA SER A 196 53.00 -15.77 -13.69
C SER A 196 54.02 -15.86 -14.84
N SER A 197 54.53 -14.74 -15.35
CA SER A 197 55.56 -14.71 -16.40
C SER A 197 56.99 -14.79 -15.84
N LEU A 198 57.17 -14.51 -14.55
CA LEU A 198 58.47 -14.55 -13.89
C LEU A 198 59.15 -15.95 -13.98
N PRO A 199 58.48 -17.09 -13.74
CA PRO A 199 59.10 -18.40 -13.88
C PRO A 199 59.63 -18.70 -15.28
N SER A 200 58.91 -18.31 -16.34
CA SER A 200 59.40 -18.50 -17.72
C SER A 200 60.60 -17.60 -18.01
N ASN A 201 60.55 -16.33 -17.59
CA ASN A 201 61.67 -15.39 -17.78
C ASN A 201 62.93 -15.85 -17.02
N LEU A 202 62.78 -16.32 -15.78
CA LEU A 202 63.87 -16.87 -14.98
C LEU A 202 64.44 -18.17 -15.59
N LYS A 203 63.59 -19.05 -16.14
CA LYS A 203 64.05 -20.24 -16.87
C LYS A 203 64.87 -19.85 -18.11
N SER A 204 64.41 -18.87 -18.88
CA SER A 204 65.13 -18.36 -20.05
C SER A 204 66.46 -17.72 -19.67
N LEU A 205 66.48 -16.89 -18.62
CA LEU A 205 67.71 -16.28 -18.10
C LEU A 205 68.71 -17.35 -17.63
N LYS A 206 68.26 -18.34 -16.86
CA LYS A 206 69.09 -19.48 -16.42
C LYS A 206 69.69 -20.24 -17.61
N LYS A 207 68.93 -20.42 -18.69
CA LYS A 207 69.43 -21.06 -19.92
C LYS A 207 70.48 -20.19 -20.63
N ALA A 208 70.23 -18.89 -20.74
CA ALA A 208 71.15 -17.94 -21.38
C ALA A 208 72.46 -17.76 -20.59
N SER A 209 72.41 -17.81 -19.25
CA SER A 209 73.61 -17.69 -18.40
C SER A 209 74.43 -18.98 -18.30
N SER A 210 73.86 -20.14 -18.65
CA SER A 210 74.53 -21.44 -18.56
C SER A 210 75.87 -21.55 -19.31
N PRO A 211 76.03 -21.10 -20.57
CA PRO A 211 77.31 -21.19 -21.28
C PRO A 211 78.41 -20.34 -20.61
N VAL A 212 78.08 -19.12 -20.17
CA VAL A 212 79.03 -18.24 -19.47
C VAL A 212 79.43 -18.82 -18.10
N GLN A 213 78.48 -19.39 -17.36
CA GLN A 213 78.77 -20.10 -16.10
C GLN A 213 79.75 -21.26 -16.32
N ASN A 214 79.59 -22.02 -17.40
CA ASN A 214 80.49 -23.11 -17.74
C ASN A 214 81.89 -22.61 -18.12
N GLN A 215 81.99 -21.49 -18.85
CA GLN A 215 83.27 -20.90 -19.26
C GLN A 215 84.05 -20.27 -18.10
N LEU A 216 83.34 -19.62 -17.17
CA LEU A 216 83.96 -18.99 -16.00
C LEU A 216 84.22 -19.98 -14.85
N GLY A 217 83.86 -21.26 -15.00
CA GLY A 217 83.96 -22.26 -13.92
C GLY A 217 83.00 -22.02 -12.75
N VAL A 218 82.03 -21.12 -12.91
CA VAL A 218 81.09 -20.66 -11.89
C VAL A 218 79.91 -21.63 -11.81
N LEU A 219 80.15 -22.83 -11.25
CA LEU A 219 79.21 -23.97 -11.23
C LEU A 219 78.13 -23.91 -10.13
N HIS A 220 77.56 -22.74 -9.85
CA HIS A 220 76.55 -22.54 -8.79
C HIS A 220 75.32 -23.46 -8.97
N THR A 221 74.94 -23.77 -10.21
CA THR A 221 73.79 -24.66 -10.48
C THR A 221 74.07 -26.14 -10.13
N LYS A 222 75.31 -26.59 -10.23
CA LYS A 222 75.69 -27.96 -9.81
C LYS A 222 75.81 -28.02 -8.29
N LYS A 223 76.46 -27.02 -7.68
CA LYS A 223 76.56 -26.88 -6.22
C LYS A 223 75.18 -26.82 -5.56
N LEU A 224 74.23 -26.04 -6.11
CA LEU A 224 72.87 -25.96 -5.58
C LEU A 224 72.09 -27.28 -5.70
N LYS A 225 72.24 -28.02 -6.81
CA LYS A 225 71.63 -29.36 -6.95
C LYS A 225 72.23 -30.35 -5.95
N GLN A 226 73.54 -30.31 -5.76
CA GLN A 226 74.23 -31.14 -4.78
C GLN A 226 73.79 -30.80 -3.35
N HIS A 227 73.66 -29.51 -3.01
CA HIS A 227 73.11 -29.08 -1.71
C HIS A 227 71.67 -29.55 -1.50
N HIS A 228 70.79 -29.41 -2.50
CA HIS A 228 69.42 -29.87 -2.38
C HIS A 228 69.31 -31.40 -2.22
N SER A 229 70.18 -32.16 -2.92
CA SER A 229 70.28 -33.61 -2.71
C SER A 229 70.88 -33.94 -1.33
N ALA A 230 71.81 -33.13 -0.83
CA ALA A 230 72.43 -33.31 0.49
C ALA A 230 71.45 -33.07 1.63
N GLU A 231 70.52 -32.11 1.52
CA GLU A 231 69.45 -31.86 2.50
C GLU A 231 68.57 -33.09 2.75
N LEU A 232 68.49 -34.01 1.79
CA LEU A 232 67.70 -35.23 1.89
C LEU A 232 68.49 -36.42 2.46
N LEU A 233 69.77 -36.24 2.80
CA LEU A 233 70.59 -37.30 3.38
C LEU A 233 70.24 -37.53 4.86
N PRO A 234 70.33 -38.78 5.35
CA PRO A 234 70.29 -39.06 6.77
C PRO A 234 71.38 -38.28 7.54
N PRO A 235 71.13 -37.87 8.80
CA PRO A 235 72.06 -37.02 9.56
C PRO A 235 73.52 -37.50 9.59
N PRO A 236 73.83 -38.81 9.78
CA PRO A 236 75.21 -39.28 9.76
C PRO A 236 75.91 -39.09 8.40
N LEU A 237 75.19 -39.32 7.29
CA LEU A 237 75.73 -39.17 5.94
C LEU A 237 75.86 -37.70 5.54
N TYR A 238 74.94 -36.84 6.01
CA TYR A 238 75.02 -35.40 5.80
C TYR A 238 76.24 -34.79 6.47
N VAL A 239 76.56 -35.21 7.70
CA VAL A 239 77.75 -34.73 8.44
C VAL A 239 79.04 -35.13 7.72
N ILE A 240 79.13 -36.37 7.23
CA ILE A 240 80.29 -36.83 6.47
C ILE A 240 80.42 -36.02 5.16
N TYR A 241 79.31 -35.85 4.44
CA TYR A 241 79.27 -35.06 3.21
C TYR A 241 79.70 -33.60 3.44
N SER A 242 79.21 -32.95 4.50
CA SER A 242 79.55 -31.55 4.80
C SER A 242 81.01 -31.38 5.20
N GLN A 243 81.58 -32.32 5.94
CA GLN A 243 83.01 -32.33 6.31
C GLN A 243 83.90 -32.48 5.07
N PHE A 244 83.60 -33.43 4.18
CA PHE A 244 84.39 -33.62 2.96
C PHE A 244 84.22 -32.46 1.96
N ILE A 245 83.04 -31.84 1.88
CA ILE A 245 82.84 -30.61 1.07
C ILE A 245 83.65 -29.46 1.64
N ALA A 246 83.62 -29.27 2.96
CA ALA A 246 84.43 -28.26 3.62
C ALA A 246 85.93 -28.49 3.40
N GLN A 247 86.40 -29.74 3.46
CA GLN A 247 87.79 -30.10 3.19
C GLN A 247 88.18 -29.85 1.73
N LYS A 248 87.34 -30.26 0.77
CA LYS A 248 87.54 -29.99 -0.66
C LYS A 248 87.65 -28.49 -0.95
N GLU A 249 86.78 -27.68 -0.36
CA GLU A 249 86.74 -26.22 -0.57
C GLU A 249 87.90 -25.50 0.14
N ALA A 250 88.28 -25.94 1.35
CA ALA A 250 89.32 -25.28 2.15
C ALA A 250 90.76 -25.64 1.71
N PHE A 251 91.00 -26.89 1.31
CA PHE A 251 92.35 -27.40 1.02
C PHE A 251 92.59 -27.68 -0.48
N GLY A 252 91.57 -27.55 -1.32
CA GLY A 252 91.70 -27.76 -2.78
C GLY A 252 92.07 -29.19 -3.18
N GLU A 253 91.81 -30.17 -2.31
CA GLU A 253 92.09 -31.58 -2.56
C GLU A 253 91.20 -32.13 -3.68
N ASN A 254 91.75 -33.01 -4.54
CA ASN A 254 91.04 -33.65 -5.64
C ASN A 254 90.11 -34.77 -5.14
N ILE A 255 89.14 -34.42 -4.30
CA ILE A 255 88.12 -35.32 -3.78
C ILE A 255 86.84 -35.11 -4.60
N ASP A 256 86.41 -36.12 -5.34
CA ASP A 256 85.11 -36.09 -6.01
C ASP A 256 84.06 -36.83 -5.21
N MET A 257 82.96 -36.14 -4.92
CA MET A 257 81.82 -36.67 -4.18
C MET A 257 80.58 -36.63 -5.04
N GLU A 258 79.89 -37.75 -5.09
CA GLU A 258 78.62 -37.90 -5.79
C GLU A 258 77.60 -38.56 -4.87
N ILE A 259 76.42 -37.95 -4.76
CA ILE A 259 75.29 -38.51 -4.01
C ILE A 259 74.49 -39.38 -4.98
N ILE A 260 74.58 -40.70 -4.82
CA ILE A 260 73.91 -41.69 -5.67
C ILE A 260 72.65 -42.19 -4.95
N GLY A 261 71.48 -42.05 -5.59
CA GLY A 261 70.22 -42.56 -5.04
C GLY A 261 68.97 -41.97 -5.68
N SER A 262 67.82 -42.48 -5.26
CA SER A 262 66.50 -42.00 -5.69
C SER A 262 66.03 -40.84 -4.81
N VAL A 263 65.98 -39.63 -5.38
CA VAL A 263 65.54 -38.41 -4.68
C VAL A 263 64.09 -38.52 -4.18
N LYS A 264 63.24 -39.25 -4.91
CA LYS A 264 61.82 -39.45 -4.55
C LYS A 264 61.67 -40.30 -3.29
N ASP A 265 62.47 -41.36 -3.18
CA ASP A 265 62.43 -42.25 -2.02
C ASP A 265 63.03 -41.56 -0.78
N ALA A 266 64.07 -40.74 -0.98
CA ALA A 266 64.66 -39.93 0.09
C ALA A 266 63.67 -38.88 0.64
N GLN A 267 62.91 -38.19 -0.23
CA GLN A 267 61.84 -37.28 0.18
C GLN A 267 60.72 -38.00 0.95
N ALA A 268 60.28 -39.16 0.46
CA ALA A 268 59.27 -39.97 1.14
C ALA A 268 59.75 -40.44 2.53
N ASN A 269 61.03 -40.79 2.66
CA ASN A 269 61.62 -41.18 3.93
C ASN A 269 61.76 -39.99 4.90
N ALA A 270 62.18 -38.81 4.41
CA ALA A 270 62.23 -37.59 5.20
C ALA A 270 60.83 -37.20 5.74
N HIS A 271 59.78 -37.30 4.90
CA HIS A 271 58.40 -37.10 5.34
C HIS A 271 57.93 -38.14 6.38
N ARG A 272 58.33 -39.41 6.24
CA ARG A 272 58.02 -40.46 7.23
C ARG A 272 58.73 -40.24 8.55
N GLN A 273 59.97 -39.78 8.53
CA GLN A 273 60.76 -39.49 9.73
C GLN A 273 60.19 -38.27 10.48
N ALA A 274 59.87 -37.20 9.77
CA ALA A 274 59.23 -36.00 10.34
C ALA A 274 57.88 -36.29 11.02
N ASN A 275 57.10 -37.25 10.49
CA ASN A 275 55.84 -37.66 11.11
C ASN A 275 56.02 -38.64 12.29
N LYS A 276 57.17 -39.34 12.39
CA LYS A 276 57.48 -40.24 13.52
C LYS A 276 58.02 -39.50 14.74
N ASP A 277 58.71 -38.39 14.54
CA ASP A 277 59.28 -37.57 15.62
C ASP A 277 58.24 -36.64 16.29
N CYS A 278 56.95 -36.73 15.90
CA CYS A 278 55.83 -35.94 16.41
C CYS A 278 54.91 -36.73 17.37
N TRP A 279 55.37 -37.87 17.89
CA TRP A 279 54.69 -38.68 18.91
C TRP A 279 55.66 -39.14 20.00
#